data_AF-A0A914ZD99-F1
#
_entry.id   AF-A0A914ZD99-F1
#
_cell.length_a   1.000
_cell.length_b   1.000
_cell.length_c   1.000
_cell.angle_alpha   90.00
_cell.angle_beta   90.00
_cell.angle_gamma   90.00
#
_symmetry.space_group_name_H-M   'P 1'
#
loop_
_entity.id
_entity.type
_entity.pdbx_description
1 polymer ?
#
loop_
_entity_poly.entity_id
_entity_poly.type
_entity_poly.pdbx_seq_one_letter_code
_entity_poly.pdbx_strand_id
1 'polypeptide(L)'
;MPKVNVKWSGKRYELDVDTDCDPILFKAQCEKDEFVQNIMTSFAPDTLIKGVYSKQDLRNRFSTVYSLAKRTAKVDENGGGVMAYLSSYIQSMFMLDLPRRFSPDDKIDLTHMNNYEIIARAKYFVEQNDFDNAVRIMQLLHGEPARISRDWIQDTKEHLASRFLAELLVAHAAVTSIRSTY
;
A
#
# COMPACT_ATOMS: atom_id res chain seq x y z
N MET A 1 -4.12 25.13 13.05
CA MET A 1 -4.55 23.78 12.64
C MET A 1 -3.49 22.77 13.06
N PRO A 2 -3.78 21.82 13.96
CA PRO A 2 -2.81 20.78 14.28
C PRO A 2 -2.73 19.80 13.10
N LYS A 3 -1.60 19.82 12.39
CA LYS A 3 -1.30 18.79 11.39
C LYS A 3 -1.10 17.49 12.17
N VAL A 4 -2.05 16.56 12.09
CA VAL A 4 -1.84 15.21 12.59
C VAL A 4 -0.83 14.56 11.62
N ASN A 5 0.45 14.71 11.93
CA ASN A 5 1.55 14.08 11.23
C ASN A 5 1.80 12.74 11.93
N VAL A 6 1.21 11.67 11.40
CA VAL A 6 1.33 10.34 11.99
C VAL A 6 2.69 9.79 11.58
N LYS A 7 3.68 9.89 12.46
CA LYS A 7 5.00 9.28 12.24
C LYS A 7 4.90 7.78 12.54
N TRP A 8 4.86 6.97 11.50
CA TRP A 8 4.71 5.51 11.61
C TRP A 8 6.04 4.84 11.98
N SER A 9 6.02 3.94 12.97
CA SER A 9 7.17 3.14 13.40
C SER A 9 6.91 1.67 13.06
N GLY A 10 7.14 1.30 11.81
CA GLY A 10 7.21 -0.10 11.38
C GLY A 10 8.66 -0.51 11.22
N LYS A 11 9.03 -1.72 11.67
CA LYS A 11 10.31 -2.31 11.29
C LYS A 11 10.24 -2.60 9.79
N ARG A 12 11.15 -2.02 9.02
CA ARG A 12 11.27 -2.30 7.59
C ARG A 12 12.26 -3.44 7.42
N TYR A 13 11.91 -4.40 6.57
CA TYR A 13 12.71 -5.58 6.33
C TYR A 13 13.39 -5.45 4.98
N GLU A 14 14.61 -5.98 4.90
CA GLU A 14 15.21 -6.26 3.59
C GLU A 14 14.35 -7.34 2.93
N LEU A 15 14.12 -7.23 1.62
CA LEU A 15 13.36 -8.27 0.92
C LEU A 15 14.16 -9.58 1.01
N ASP A 16 13.64 -10.57 1.74
CA ASP A 16 14.12 -11.95 1.69
C ASP A 16 13.78 -12.49 0.31
N VAL A 17 14.63 -12.19 -0.67
CA VAL A 17 14.64 -12.89 -1.93
C VAL A 17 15.32 -14.23 -1.62
N ASP A 18 14.56 -15.32 -1.66
CA ASP A 18 15.07 -16.70 -1.64
C ASP A 18 15.93 -16.93 -2.89
N THR A 19 17.11 -16.31 -2.95
CA THR A 19 18.12 -16.55 -3.97
C THR A 19 19.14 -17.52 -3.39
N ASP A 20 19.09 -18.75 -3.87
CA ASP A 20 20.14 -19.78 -3.74
C ASP A 20 21.39 -19.41 -4.56
N CYS A 21 21.77 -18.12 -4.56
CA CYS A 21 22.86 -17.56 -5.34
C CYS A 21 23.74 -16.68 -4.44
N ASP A 22 25.04 -16.99 -4.40
CA ASP A 22 26.01 -16.21 -3.64
C ASP A 22 25.98 -14.72 -4.05
N PRO A 23 25.92 -13.79 -3.07
CA PRO A 23 25.71 -12.36 -3.33
C PRO A 23 26.84 -11.68 -4.12
N ILE A 24 28.00 -12.34 -4.24
CA ILE A 24 29.18 -11.84 -4.95
C ILE A 24 29.07 -12.14 -6.46
N LEU A 25 28.46 -13.27 -6.85
CA LEU A 25 28.29 -13.65 -8.26
C LEU A 25 27.24 -12.76 -8.95
N PHE A 26 26.17 -12.42 -8.22
CA PHE A 26 25.10 -11.55 -8.72
C PHE A 26 25.60 -10.14 -9.04
N LYS A 27 26.49 -9.57 -8.20
CA LYS A 27 27.11 -8.26 -8.46
C LYS A 27 28.00 -8.26 -9.70
N ALA A 28 28.80 -9.31 -9.91
CA ALA A 28 29.74 -9.38 -11.03
C ALA A 28 29.04 -9.56 -12.40
N GLN A 29 27.88 -10.23 -12.44
CA GLN A 29 27.07 -10.36 -13.64
C GLN A 29 26.27 -9.08 -13.95
N CYS A 30 25.79 -8.38 -12.92
CA CYS A 30 24.95 -7.19 -13.05
C CYS A 30 25.70 -5.92 -13.48
N GLU A 31 27.02 -5.85 -13.31
CA GLU A 31 27.79 -4.62 -13.59
C GLU A 31 27.87 -4.28 -15.09
N LYS A 32 27.56 -5.24 -15.98
CA LYS A 32 27.65 -5.08 -17.44
C LYS A 32 26.33 -4.87 -18.17
N ASP A 33 25.18 -5.03 -17.51
CA ASP A 33 23.87 -4.90 -18.16
C ASP A 33 23.24 -3.52 -17.88
N GLU A 34 23.07 -2.72 -18.94
CA GLU A 34 22.35 -1.43 -18.91
C GLU A 34 20.95 -1.58 -18.30
N PHE A 35 20.32 -2.74 -18.53
CA PHE A 35 19.02 -3.10 -17.98
C PHE A 35 19.01 -3.14 -16.45
N VAL A 36 20.03 -3.74 -15.82
CA VAL A 36 20.09 -3.83 -14.35
C VAL A 36 20.36 -2.45 -13.74
N GLN A 37 21.20 -1.63 -14.37
CA GLN A 37 21.43 -0.26 -13.92
C GLN A 37 20.16 0.60 -14.03
N ASN A 38 19.37 0.42 -15.09
CA ASN A 38 18.07 1.09 -15.24
C ASN A 38 17.07 0.63 -14.17
N ILE A 39 17.04 -0.67 -13.84
CA ILE A 39 16.18 -1.17 -12.75
C ILE A 39 16.63 -0.60 -11.39
N MET A 40 17.93 -0.63 -11.08
CA MET A 40 18.46 -0.06 -9.84
C MET A 40 18.19 1.44 -9.71
N THR A 41 18.20 2.17 -10.82
CA THR A 41 17.83 3.60 -10.85
C THR A 41 16.31 3.80 -10.71
N SER A 42 15.50 2.86 -11.19
CA SER A 42 14.03 2.90 -11.07
C SER A 42 13.53 2.56 -9.66
N PHE A 43 14.32 1.85 -8.86
CA PHE A 43 14.04 1.73 -7.43
C PHE A 43 14.05 3.12 -6.81
N ALA A 44 13.00 3.46 -6.08
CA ALA A 44 13.03 4.68 -5.29
C ALA A 44 14.25 4.60 -4.36
N PRO A 45 15.15 5.60 -4.34
CA PRO A 45 16.40 5.53 -3.57
C PRO A 45 16.12 5.33 -2.07
N ASP A 46 14.95 5.78 -1.64
CA ASP A 46 14.41 5.54 -0.32
C ASP A 46 14.25 4.05 -0.01
N THR A 47 13.73 3.22 -0.92
CA THR A 47 13.49 1.78 -0.68
C THR A 47 14.77 0.98 -0.47
N LEU A 48 15.86 1.35 -1.16
CA LEU A 48 17.17 0.71 -1.04
C LEU A 48 17.83 0.97 0.32
N ILE A 49 17.61 2.16 0.90
CA ILE A 49 18.20 2.57 2.19
C ILE A 49 17.28 2.18 3.36
N LYS A 50 15.96 2.22 3.13
CA LYS A 50 14.95 2.11 4.17
C LYS A 50 14.43 0.70 4.36
N GLY A 51 14.59 -0.19 3.38
CA GLY A 51 13.93 -1.50 3.34
C GLY A 51 12.46 -1.40 2.95
N VAL A 52 11.85 -2.54 2.65
CA VAL A 52 10.46 -2.64 2.18
C VAL A 52 9.57 -3.14 3.33
N TYR A 53 8.33 -2.68 3.39
CA TYR A 53 7.37 -3.19 4.39
C TYR A 53 6.96 -4.63 4.04
N SER A 54 6.80 -5.49 5.05
CA SER A 54 6.21 -6.81 4.84
C SER A 54 4.70 -6.70 4.61
N LYS A 55 4.09 -7.73 4.01
CA LYS A 55 2.62 -7.80 3.86
C LYS A 55 1.92 -7.72 5.22
N GLN A 56 2.49 -8.33 6.26
CA GLN A 56 1.93 -8.31 7.62
C GLN A 56 2.01 -6.91 8.23
N ASP A 57 3.11 -6.19 8.05
CA ASP A 57 3.25 -4.82 8.56
C ASP A 57 2.29 -3.86 7.87
N LEU A 58 2.11 -4.00 6.54
CA LEU A 58 1.12 -3.22 5.80
C LEU A 58 -0.30 -3.46 6.31
N ARG A 59 -0.66 -4.72 6.64
CA ARG A 59 -1.96 -5.06 7.26
C ARG A 59 -2.10 -4.48 8.66
N ASN A 60 -1.08 -4.62 9.50
CA ASN A 60 -1.08 -4.07 10.86
C ASN A 60 -1.27 -2.56 10.83
N ARG A 61 -0.52 -1.86 9.96
CA ARG A 61 -0.65 -0.42 9.78
C ARG A 61 -2.01 -0.02 9.19
N PHE A 62 -2.53 -0.81 8.25
CA PHE A 62 -3.85 -0.58 7.69
C PHE A 62 -4.93 -0.58 8.79
N SER A 63 -4.86 -1.45 9.79
CA SER A 63 -5.84 -1.46 10.88
C SER A 63 -5.94 -0.12 11.63
N THR A 64 -4.79 0.54 11.84
CA THR A 64 -4.73 1.87 12.45
C THR A 64 -5.29 2.93 11.52
N VAL A 65 -4.89 2.91 10.24
CA VAL A 65 -5.40 3.81 9.20
C VAL A 65 -6.91 3.67 9.06
N TYR A 66 -7.43 2.46 9.03
CA TYR A 66 -8.85 2.13 9.01
C TYR A 66 -9.59 2.76 10.19
N SER A 67 -9.07 2.61 11.42
CA SER A 67 -9.69 3.18 12.60
C SER A 67 -9.73 4.72 12.57
N LEU A 68 -8.67 5.36 12.06
CA LEU A 68 -8.58 6.82 11.94
C LEU A 68 -9.47 7.35 10.82
N ALA A 69 -9.42 6.71 9.65
CA ALA A 69 -10.24 7.07 8.50
C ALA A 69 -11.73 6.84 8.80
N LYS A 70 -12.12 5.77 9.51
CA LYS A 70 -13.50 5.53 9.95
C LYS A 70 -14.01 6.63 10.89
N ARG A 71 -13.15 7.17 11.76
CA ARG A 71 -13.49 8.30 12.65
C ARG A 71 -13.67 9.62 11.90
N THR A 72 -12.94 9.81 10.80
CA THR A 72 -12.97 11.06 10.01
C THR A 72 -13.83 10.98 8.75
N ALA A 73 -14.44 9.84 8.45
CA ALA A 73 -15.15 9.59 7.19
C ALA A 73 -16.38 10.49 6.92
N LYS A 74 -17.00 11.06 7.97
CA LYS A 74 -18.11 12.02 7.85
C LYS A 74 -17.66 13.50 7.89
N VAL A 75 -16.37 13.75 8.05
CA VAL A 75 -15.84 15.12 8.06
C VAL A 75 -15.63 15.56 6.62
N ASP A 76 -16.62 16.27 6.08
CA ASP A 76 -16.55 16.86 4.75
C ASP A 76 -15.42 17.91 4.65
N GLU A 77 -14.93 18.15 3.42
CA GLU A 77 -13.86 19.12 3.12
C GLU A 77 -14.16 20.55 3.62
N ASN A 78 -15.43 20.89 3.85
CA ASN A 78 -15.86 22.20 4.32
C ASN A 78 -15.61 22.48 5.80
N GLY A 79 -14.89 21.61 6.52
CA GLY A 79 -14.45 21.91 7.89
C GLY A 79 -15.63 22.15 8.82
N GLY A 80 -16.52 21.15 8.94
CA GLY A 80 -17.57 21.18 9.94
C GLY A 80 -17.00 21.54 11.32
N GLY A 81 -17.72 22.38 12.07
CA GLY A 81 -17.28 22.83 13.39
C GLY A 81 -16.96 21.66 14.33
N VAL A 82 -16.38 21.93 15.51
CA VAL A 82 -15.95 20.91 16.49
C VAL A 82 -17.05 19.86 16.78
N MET A 83 -18.32 20.26 16.70
CA MET A 83 -19.49 19.37 16.81
C MET A 83 -19.64 18.35 15.68
N ALA A 84 -19.24 18.68 14.44
CA ALA A 84 -19.24 17.74 13.31
C ALA A 84 -18.22 16.61 13.54
N TYR A 85 -17.03 16.93 14.05
CA TYR A 85 -16.03 15.94 14.45
C TYR A 85 -16.54 15.03 15.59
N LEU A 86 -17.16 15.62 16.62
CA LEU A 86 -17.76 14.84 17.72
C LEU A 86 -18.87 13.91 17.21
N SER A 87 -19.73 14.39 16.32
CA SER A 87 -20.79 13.58 15.71
C SER A 87 -20.25 12.45 14.83
N SER A 88 -19.13 12.70 14.12
CA SER A 88 -18.43 11.69 13.32
C SER A 88 -17.86 10.58 14.20
N TYR A 89 -17.30 10.97 15.36
CA TYR A 89 -16.79 10.03 16.35
C TYR A 89 -17.89 9.14 16.93
N ILE A 90 -19.01 9.73 17.38
CA ILE A 90 -20.15 8.98 17.94
C ILE A 90 -20.76 8.05 16.89
N GLN A 91 -20.97 8.53 15.65
CA GLN A 91 -21.53 7.70 14.59
C GLN A 91 -20.59 6.55 14.20
N SER A 92 -19.27 6.78 14.15
CA SER A 92 -18.29 5.73 13.86
C SER A 92 -18.32 4.58 14.87
N MET A 93 -18.71 4.88 16.11
CA MET A 93 -18.81 3.90 17.20
C MET A 93 -20.10 3.07 17.11
N PHE A 94 -21.20 3.64 16.62
CA PHE A 94 -22.49 2.96 16.49
C PHE A 94 -22.66 2.16 15.19
N MET A 95 -21.83 2.40 14.17
CA MET A 95 -21.93 1.72 12.88
C MET A 95 -21.24 0.34 12.94
N LEU A 96 -22.04 -0.69 13.18
CA LEU A 96 -21.64 -2.09 13.14
C LEU A 96 -21.24 -2.48 11.71
N ASP A 97 -19.97 -2.85 11.54
CA ASP A 97 -19.45 -3.34 10.25
C ASP A 97 -20.01 -4.75 10.01
N LEU A 98 -21.10 -4.88 9.25
CA LEU A 98 -21.50 -6.19 8.75
C LEU A 98 -20.44 -6.63 7.71
N PRO A 99 -19.87 -7.85 7.84
CA PRO A 99 -18.91 -8.36 6.87
C PRO A 99 -19.65 -8.67 5.56
N ARG A 100 -19.79 -7.66 4.70
CA ARG A 100 -20.29 -7.83 3.35
C ARG A 100 -19.15 -8.41 2.50
N ARG A 101 -19.41 -9.50 1.79
CA ARG A 101 -18.49 -10.02 0.79
C ARG A 101 -18.58 -9.09 -0.42
N PHE A 102 -17.54 -8.30 -0.65
CA PHE A 102 -17.45 -7.44 -1.82
C PHE A 102 -16.71 -8.17 -2.94
N SER A 103 -17.19 -8.10 -4.17
CA SER A 103 -16.44 -8.60 -5.34
C SER A 103 -15.58 -7.46 -5.92
N PRO A 104 -14.39 -7.74 -6.51
CA PRO A 104 -13.65 -6.75 -7.30
C PRO A 104 -14.47 -6.15 -8.45
N ASP A 105 -15.43 -6.92 -8.96
CA ASP A 105 -16.28 -6.58 -10.11
C ASP A 105 -17.64 -5.97 -9.69
N ASP A 106 -17.83 -5.68 -8.40
CA ASP A 106 -19.02 -4.95 -7.95
C ASP A 106 -19.00 -3.54 -8.54
N LYS A 107 -20.08 -3.17 -9.24
CA LYS A 107 -20.24 -1.84 -9.82
C LYS A 107 -20.02 -0.77 -8.75
N ILE A 108 -18.90 -0.05 -8.87
CA ILE A 108 -18.55 1.07 -8.01
C ILE A 108 -19.34 2.28 -8.53
N ASP A 109 -20.44 2.62 -7.86
CA ASP A 109 -21.14 3.87 -8.14
C ASP A 109 -20.34 5.04 -7.55
N LEU A 110 -19.52 5.69 -8.38
CA LEU A 110 -18.66 6.80 -8.00
C LEU A 110 -19.43 8.06 -7.56
N THR A 111 -20.75 8.12 -7.81
CA THR A 111 -21.55 9.33 -7.56
C THR A 111 -22.19 9.37 -6.17
N HIS A 112 -22.43 8.22 -5.55
CA HIS A 112 -23.10 8.10 -4.25
C HIS A 112 -22.30 7.35 -3.19
N MET A 113 -21.06 6.93 -3.49
CA MET A 113 -20.28 6.13 -2.56
C MET A 113 -19.75 6.97 -1.38
N ASN A 114 -20.21 6.62 -0.19
CA ASN A 114 -19.76 7.23 1.06
C ASN A 114 -18.36 6.70 1.44
N ASN A 115 -17.50 7.55 2.02
CA ASN A 115 -16.18 7.18 2.53
C ASN A 115 -16.21 5.94 3.45
N TYR A 116 -17.29 5.75 4.22
CA TYR A 116 -17.48 4.57 5.06
C TYR A 116 -17.51 3.25 4.25
N GLU A 117 -18.21 3.23 3.12
CA GLU A 117 -18.29 2.04 2.28
C GLU A 117 -16.95 1.75 1.61
N ILE A 118 -16.26 2.80 1.16
CA ILE A 118 -14.92 2.70 0.55
C ILE A 118 -13.94 2.07 1.54
N ILE A 119 -13.86 2.59 2.77
CA ILE A 119 -12.93 2.11 3.80
C ILE A 119 -13.27 0.67 4.23
N ALA A 120 -14.57 0.33 4.36
CA ALA A 120 -15.01 -1.02 4.67
C ALA A 120 -14.65 -2.01 3.56
N ARG A 121 -14.82 -1.62 2.30
CA ARG A 121 -14.45 -2.44 1.13
C ARG A 121 -12.94 -2.61 1.01
N ALA A 122 -12.16 -1.56 1.27
CA ALA A 122 -10.71 -1.65 1.32
C ALA A 122 -10.23 -2.63 2.39
N LYS A 123 -10.86 -2.63 3.57
CA LYS A 123 -10.56 -3.58 4.64
C LYS A 123 -10.74 -5.03 4.20
N TYR A 124 -11.82 -5.31 3.47
CA TYR A 124 -12.05 -6.64 2.90
C TYR A 124 -10.91 -7.08 1.97
N PHE A 125 -10.46 -6.23 1.05
CA PHE A 125 -9.34 -6.56 0.16
C PHE A 125 -8.01 -6.76 0.89
N VAL A 126 -7.73 -5.93 1.91
CA VAL A 126 -6.54 -6.08 2.75
C VAL A 126 -6.56 -7.38 3.56
N GLU A 127 -7.74 -7.84 4.02
CA GLU A 127 -7.89 -9.13 4.69
C GLU A 127 -7.62 -10.32 3.75
N GLN A 128 -7.93 -10.18 2.45
CA GLN A 128 -7.61 -11.18 1.43
C GLN A 128 -6.16 -11.11 0.92
N ASN A 129 -5.34 -10.19 1.43
CA ASN A 129 -3.98 -9.87 0.94
C ASN A 129 -3.94 -9.34 -0.51
N ASP A 130 -5.06 -8.80 -1.00
CA ASP A 130 -5.16 -8.17 -2.31
C ASP A 130 -4.90 -6.66 -2.17
N PHE A 131 -3.61 -6.30 -2.18
CA PHE A 131 -3.18 -4.92 -1.99
C PHE A 131 -3.44 -4.04 -3.21
N ASP A 132 -3.43 -4.61 -4.42
CA ASP A 132 -3.72 -3.89 -5.66
C ASP A 132 -5.13 -3.33 -5.67
N ASN A 133 -6.13 -4.17 -5.39
CA ASN A 133 -7.52 -3.74 -5.30
C ASN A 133 -7.75 -2.83 -4.09
N ALA A 134 -7.10 -3.11 -2.96
CA ALA A 134 -7.17 -2.22 -1.79
C ALA A 134 -6.68 -0.79 -2.10
N VAL A 135 -5.56 -0.64 -2.80
CA VAL A 135 -5.02 0.67 -3.18
C VAL A 135 -5.97 1.41 -4.13
N ARG A 136 -6.58 0.72 -5.10
CA ARG A 136 -7.55 1.31 -6.02
C ARG A 136 -8.77 1.86 -5.28
N ILE A 137 -9.33 1.09 -4.36
CA ILE A 137 -10.48 1.52 -3.56
C ILE A 137 -10.10 2.69 -2.64
N MET A 138 -8.95 2.62 -1.97
CA MET A 138 -8.51 3.68 -1.05
C MET A 138 -8.21 5.01 -1.74
N GLN A 139 -7.90 5.01 -3.05
CA GLN A 139 -7.75 6.23 -3.84
C GLN A 139 -9.08 6.96 -4.10
N LEU A 140 -10.22 6.29 -3.94
CA LEU A 140 -11.54 6.90 -4.10
C LEU A 140 -11.98 7.73 -2.89
N LEU A 141 -11.22 7.68 -1.79
CA LEU A 141 -11.46 8.50 -0.61
C LEU A 141 -11.29 9.98 -0.93
N HIS A 142 -12.13 10.81 -0.31
CA HIS A 142 -12.07 12.27 -0.41
C HIS A 142 -11.96 12.92 0.98
N GLY A 143 -11.47 14.16 1.04
CA GLY A 143 -11.29 14.92 2.28
C GLY A 143 -10.21 14.39 3.24
N GLU A 144 -10.44 14.52 4.55
CA GLU A 144 -9.50 14.10 5.60
C GLU A 144 -9.17 12.59 5.62
N PRO A 145 -10.10 11.63 5.39
CA PRO A 145 -9.73 10.21 5.33
C PRO A 145 -8.78 9.89 4.17
N ALA A 146 -8.87 10.61 3.04
CA ALA A 146 -7.94 10.48 1.92
C ALA A 146 -6.52 10.91 2.30
N ARG A 147 -6.41 11.99 3.09
CA ARG A 147 -5.12 12.51 3.55
C ARG A 147 -4.44 11.55 4.52
N ILE A 148 -5.16 10.98 5.48
CA ILE A 148 -4.63 9.99 6.43
C ILE A 148 -4.15 8.73 5.71
N SER A 149 -4.90 8.33 4.67
CA SER A 149 -4.62 7.11 3.92
C SER A 149 -3.49 7.24 2.91
N ARG A 150 -3.14 8.47 2.53
CA ARG A 150 -2.14 8.75 1.48
C ARG A 150 -0.79 8.10 1.75
N ASP A 151 -0.29 8.20 2.97
CA ASP A 151 1.00 7.63 3.34
C ASP A 151 0.97 6.10 3.19
N TRP A 152 -0.10 5.46 3.68
CA TRP A 152 -0.26 4.00 3.55
C TRP A 152 -0.40 3.55 2.09
N ILE A 153 -1.12 4.32 1.25
CA ILE A 153 -1.23 4.05 -0.19
C ILE A 153 0.15 4.11 -0.85
N GLN A 154 0.95 5.12 -0.52
CA GLN A 154 2.28 5.30 -1.08
C GLN A 154 3.22 4.14 -0.68
N ASP A 155 3.26 3.79 0.60
CA ASP A 155 4.09 2.68 1.09
C ASP A 155 3.67 1.32 0.49
N THR A 156 2.37 1.14 0.25
CA THR A 156 1.85 -0.09 -0.40
C THR A 156 2.24 -0.14 -1.88
N LYS A 157 2.19 0.98 -2.60
CA LYS A 157 2.66 1.07 -3.99
C LYS A 157 4.15 0.78 -4.10
N GLU A 158 4.95 1.31 -3.17
CA GLU A 158 6.38 1.03 -3.10
C GLU A 158 6.65 -0.45 -2.89
N HIS A 159 5.91 -1.12 -1.99
CA HIS A 159 6.00 -2.57 -1.81
C HIS A 159 5.69 -3.35 -3.10
N LEU A 160 4.60 -3.01 -3.79
CA LEU A 160 4.21 -3.66 -5.04
C LEU A 160 5.25 -3.45 -6.15
N ALA A 161 5.77 -2.24 -6.27
CA ALA A 161 6.82 -1.91 -7.23
C ALA A 161 8.11 -2.69 -6.95
N SER A 162 8.56 -2.73 -5.70
CA SER A 162 9.77 -3.49 -5.32
C SER A 162 9.63 -4.97 -5.64
N ARG A 163 8.46 -5.57 -5.38
CA ARG A 163 8.19 -6.97 -5.72
C ARG A 163 8.23 -7.20 -7.23
N PHE A 164 7.57 -6.36 -8.00
CA PHE A 164 7.57 -6.45 -9.46
C PHE A 164 8.99 -6.34 -10.04
N LEU A 165 9.79 -5.40 -9.54
CA LEU A 165 11.18 -5.24 -9.96
C LEU A 165 12.04 -6.45 -9.58
N ALA A 166 11.83 -7.05 -8.41
CA ALA A 166 12.52 -8.29 -8.03
C ALA A 166 12.15 -9.45 -8.96
N GLU A 167 10.87 -9.64 -9.26
CA GLU A 167 10.39 -10.67 -10.21
C GLU A 167 10.97 -10.44 -11.61
N LEU A 168 11.08 -9.18 -12.06
CA LEU A 168 11.68 -8.81 -13.33
C LEU A 168 13.19 -9.14 -13.39
N LEU A 169 13.93 -8.88 -12.30
CA LEU A 169 15.35 -9.22 -12.21
C LEU A 169 15.59 -10.73 -12.26
N VAL A 170 14.76 -11.51 -11.55
CA VAL A 170 14.83 -12.97 -11.57
C VAL A 170 14.52 -13.52 -12.97
N ALA A 171 13.48 -12.99 -13.62
CA ALA A 171 13.14 -13.37 -15.00
C ALA A 171 14.29 -13.04 -15.98
N HIS A 172 14.93 -11.87 -15.83
CA HIS A 172 16.09 -11.49 -16.65
C HIS A 172 17.30 -12.41 -16.42
N ALA A 173 17.59 -12.77 -15.17
CA ALA A 173 18.64 -13.72 -14.83
C ALA A 173 18.38 -15.10 -15.45
N ALA A 174 17.13 -15.59 -15.39
CA ALA A 174 16.73 -16.86 -16.01
C ALA A 174 16.93 -16.83 -17.53
N VAL A 175 16.48 -15.78 -18.22
CA VAL A 175 16.65 -15.63 -19.68
C VAL A 175 18.13 -15.56 -20.07
N THR A 176 18.92 -14.80 -19.31
CA THR A 176 20.37 -14.67 -19.55
C THR A 176 21.09 -16.00 -19.37
N SER A 177 20.70 -16.79 -18.35
CA SER A 177 21.28 -18.12 -18.12
C SER A 177 21.02 -19.07 -19.29
N ILE A 178 19.79 -19.08 -19.84
CA ILE A 178 19.43 -19.90 -21.01
C ILE A 178 20.25 -19.46 -22.23
N ARG A 179 20.37 -18.15 -22.45
CA ARG A 179 21.16 -17.60 -23.57
C ARG A 179 22.64 -17.96 -23.49
N SER A 180 23.20 -18.09 -22.30
CA SER A 180 24.61 -18.46 -22.12
C SER A 180 24.90 -19.94 -22.38
N THR A 181 23.87 -20.80 -22.42
CA THR A 181 24.02 -22.25 -22.62
C THR A 181 23.92 -22.71 -24.07
N TYR A 182 23.55 -21.82 -24.99
CA TYR A 182 23.46 -22.06 -26.44
C TYR A 182 24.39 -21.11 -27.20
#